data_AF-A0A7T1AJS4-F1
#
_entry.id   AF-A0A7T1AJS4-F1
#
_cell.length_a   1.000
_cell.length_b   1.000
_cell.length_c   1.000
_cell.angle_alpha   90.00
_cell.angle_beta   90.00
_cell.angle_gamma   90.00
#
_symmetry.space_group_name_H-M   'P 1'
#
loop_
_entity.id
_entity.type
_entity.pdbx_description
1 polymer ?
#
loop_
_entity_poly.entity_id
_entity_poly.type
_entity_poly.pdbx_seq_one_letter_code
_entity_poly.pdbx_strand_id
1 'polypeptide(L)'
;MTWHWHLLFFLGWISVRLISESFPSPYISFLFFPLFPILWVSLPLFFAVKAFIYSFHHGGSFLTALINAIVGFFHYPHFLWSRRLILDLSPNAIQTILKKSTKITKVSAPDSLFCPFCNIEIPQALRFISGENITTTKRPMLCLRCGLRFDCCRYCQNYEMSGNQSWMFENSRGKCKVIKEVQNIDSFCDPSMAKRLHDMGWDSLYTGLSIPDNFTPPDRCRQFILDGEKTKIDHIPGMGKIRIRLMKLQKKQD
;
A
#
# COMPACT_ATOMS: atom_id res chain seq x y z
N MET A 1 -8.51 15.43 8.01
CA MET A 1 -9.75 15.49 7.21
C MET A 1 -9.59 14.62 5.99
N THR A 2 -10.54 13.72 5.72
CA THR A 2 -10.59 12.89 4.50
C THR A 2 -11.87 13.24 3.73
N TRP A 3 -11.98 12.78 2.49
CA TRP A 3 -13.18 13.01 1.66
C TRP A 3 -14.49 12.59 2.35
N HIS A 4 -14.46 11.48 3.11
CA HIS A 4 -15.60 11.01 3.89
C HIS A 4 -16.11 12.05 4.89
N TRP A 5 -15.20 12.81 5.52
CA TRP A 5 -15.61 13.90 6.41
C TRP A 5 -16.32 15.02 5.65
N HIS A 6 -15.81 15.43 4.48
CA HIS A 6 -16.50 16.44 3.67
C HIS A 6 -17.89 15.99 3.24
N LEU A 7 -18.04 14.72 2.87
CA LEU A 7 -19.33 14.14 2.52
C LEU A 7 -20.28 14.12 3.73
N LEU A 8 -19.80 13.69 4.91
CA LEU A 8 -20.60 13.68 6.14
C LEU A 8 -21.04 15.10 6.55
N PHE A 9 -20.14 16.09 6.44
CA PHE A 9 -20.48 17.49 6.68
C PHE A 9 -21.55 17.97 5.68
N PHE A 10 -21.39 17.68 4.39
CA PHE A 10 -22.36 18.07 3.37
C PHE A 10 -23.74 17.42 3.58
N LEU A 11 -23.78 16.11 3.85
CA LEU A 11 -25.03 15.39 4.13
C LEU A 11 -25.69 15.86 5.43
N GLY A 12 -24.89 16.13 6.47
CA GLY A 12 -25.37 16.70 7.72
C GLY A 12 -26.00 18.08 7.50
N TRP A 13 -25.37 18.94 6.71
CA TRP A 13 -25.90 20.25 6.36
C TRP A 13 -27.21 20.18 5.56
N ILE A 14 -27.29 19.30 4.55
CA ILE A 14 -28.54 19.05 3.81
C ILE A 14 -29.64 18.55 4.74
N SER A 15 -29.32 17.60 5.63
CA SER A 15 -30.29 17.04 6.57
C SER A 15 -30.85 18.10 7.51
N VAL A 16 -29.99 18.96 8.06
CA VAL A 16 -30.41 20.09 8.93
C VAL A 16 -31.28 21.07 8.15
N ARG A 17 -30.97 21.33 6.88
CA ARG A 17 -31.80 22.16 6.00
C ARG A 17 -33.21 21.57 5.81
N LEU A 18 -33.30 20.28 5.46
CA LEU A 18 -34.59 19.60 5.26
C LEU A 18 -35.44 19.58 6.55
N ILE A 19 -34.80 19.39 7.71
CA ILE A 19 -35.47 19.47 9.02
C ILE A 19 -35.95 20.90 9.30
N SER A 20 -35.13 21.92 9.02
CA SER A 20 -35.50 23.32 9.22
C SER A 20 -36.63 23.79 8.30
N GLU A 21 -36.73 23.22 7.09
CA GLU A 21 -37.85 23.45 6.17
C GLU A 21 -39.14 22.79 6.68
N SER A 22 -39.02 21.64 7.37
CA SER A 22 -40.15 20.91 7.97
C SER A 22 -40.61 21.51 9.30
N PHE A 23 -39.70 22.10 10.08
CA PHE A 23 -39.94 22.70 11.39
C PHE A 23 -39.29 24.09 11.46
N PRO A 24 -39.96 25.14 10.97
CA PRO A 24 -39.40 26.47 10.88
C PRO A 24 -39.21 27.08 12.27
N SER A 25 -38.00 26.94 12.81
CA SER A 25 -37.54 27.65 14.00
C SER A 25 -36.50 28.70 13.57
N PRO A 26 -36.71 29.99 13.85
CA PRO A 26 -35.80 31.06 13.45
C PRO A 26 -34.41 30.90 14.08
N TYR A 27 -34.32 30.28 15.26
CA TYR A 27 -33.07 30.02 15.96
C TYR A 27 -32.22 28.93 15.30
N ILE A 28 -32.85 27.86 14.78
CA ILE A 28 -32.16 26.77 14.09
C ILE A 28 -31.59 27.28 12.75
N SER A 29 -32.39 28.04 12.01
CA SER A 29 -31.97 28.57 10.71
C SER A 29 -30.79 29.54 10.83
N PHE A 30 -30.84 30.48 11.78
CA PHE A 30 -29.80 31.50 11.94
C PHE A 30 -28.46 30.94 12.45
N LEU A 31 -28.47 29.95 13.34
CA LEU A 31 -27.23 29.38 13.89
C LEU A 31 -26.60 28.36 12.94
N PHE A 32 -27.39 27.47 12.33
CA PHE A 32 -26.83 26.36 11.56
C PHE A 32 -26.46 26.73 10.12
N PHE A 33 -27.15 27.66 9.47
CA PHE A 33 -26.86 27.98 8.07
C PHE A 33 -25.55 28.74 7.82
N PRO A 34 -25.12 29.71 8.65
CA PRO A 34 -23.86 30.39 8.44
C PRO A 34 -22.69 29.70 9.17
N LEU A 35 -22.85 29.28 10.43
CA LEU A 35 -21.72 28.76 11.22
C LEU A 35 -21.23 27.41 10.71
N PHE A 36 -22.13 26.54 10.26
CA PHE A 36 -21.76 25.19 9.86
C PHE A 36 -20.92 25.16 8.57
N PRO A 37 -21.28 25.89 7.48
CA PRO A 37 -20.40 26.03 6.33
C PRO A 37 -19.08 26.73 6.65
N ILE A 38 -19.09 27.75 7.52
CA ILE A 38 -17.86 28.45 7.94
C ILE A 38 -16.90 27.47 8.63
N LEU A 39 -17.39 26.66 9.58
CA LEU A 39 -16.60 25.61 10.24
C LEU A 39 -16.15 24.53 9.25
N TRP A 40 -17.04 24.10 8.34
CA TRP A 40 -16.74 23.10 7.33
C TRP A 40 -15.63 23.54 6.36
N VAL A 41 -15.57 24.82 6.00
CA VAL A 41 -14.55 25.36 5.09
C VAL A 41 -13.27 25.73 5.84
N SER A 42 -13.38 26.35 7.02
CA SER A 42 -12.22 26.87 7.76
C SER A 42 -11.23 25.79 8.17
N LEU A 43 -11.70 24.62 8.64
CA LEU A 43 -10.82 23.55 9.09
C LEU A 43 -10.00 22.92 7.92
N PRO A 44 -10.60 22.53 6.79
CA PRO A 44 -9.87 22.18 5.57
C PRO A 44 -8.96 23.28 5.04
N LEU A 45 -9.42 24.54 5.08
CA LEU A 45 -8.62 25.67 4.63
C LEU A 45 -7.35 25.81 5.47
N PHE A 46 -7.42 25.63 6.78
CA PHE A 46 -6.25 25.57 7.66
C PHE A 46 -5.26 24.48 7.24
N PHE A 47 -5.74 23.27 6.90
CA PHE A 47 -4.87 22.20 6.41
C PHE A 47 -4.30 22.47 5.02
N ALA A 48 -5.08 23.12 4.15
CA ALA A 48 -4.65 23.55 2.82
C ALA A 48 -3.53 24.59 2.91
N VAL A 49 -3.70 25.62 3.75
CA VAL A 49 -2.68 26.64 4.01
C VAL A 49 -1.41 26.00 4.59
N LYS A 50 -1.54 25.08 5.55
CA LYS A 50 -0.38 24.34 6.08
C LYS A 50 0.34 23.54 5.00
N ALA A 51 -0.39 22.86 4.12
CA ALA A 51 0.20 22.09 3.03
C ALA A 51 0.88 23.01 1.99
N PHE A 52 0.28 24.16 1.68
CA PHE A 52 0.84 25.18 0.80
C PHE A 52 2.17 25.72 1.35
N ILE A 53 2.13 26.28 2.56
CA ILE A 53 3.29 26.88 3.23
C ILE A 53 4.42 25.85 3.34
N TYR A 54 4.09 24.63 3.78
CA TYR A 54 5.08 23.57 3.88
C TYR A 54 5.71 23.25 2.52
N SER A 55 4.90 23.09 1.47
CA SER A 55 5.39 22.77 0.13
C SER A 55 6.27 23.88 -0.43
N PHE A 56 5.91 25.14 -0.20
CA PHE A 56 6.65 26.29 -0.69
C PHE A 56 8.02 26.42 0.00
N HIS A 57 8.07 26.25 1.32
CA HIS A 57 9.35 26.29 2.08
C HIS A 57 10.31 25.14 1.77
N HIS A 58 9.82 24.02 1.23
CA HIS A 58 10.62 22.83 0.93
C HIS A 58 10.78 22.60 -0.59
N GLY A 59 11.03 23.70 -1.32
CA GLY A 59 11.43 23.67 -2.73
C GLY A 59 10.32 23.41 -3.75
N GLY A 60 9.05 23.36 -3.33
CA GLY A 60 7.93 23.25 -4.26
C GLY A 60 7.67 24.57 -5.00
N SER A 61 7.52 24.51 -6.32
CA SER A 61 7.04 25.65 -7.11
C SER A 61 5.65 26.11 -6.63
N PHE A 62 5.28 27.36 -6.93
CA PHE A 62 3.96 27.90 -6.55
C PHE A 62 2.80 26.98 -6.99
N LEU A 63 2.83 26.50 -8.24
CA LEU A 63 1.82 25.56 -8.76
C LEU A 63 1.81 24.24 -7.98
N THR A 64 2.98 23.71 -7.65
CA THR A 64 3.10 22.48 -6.83
C THR A 64 2.54 22.70 -5.43
N ALA A 65 2.84 23.84 -4.82
CA ALA A 65 2.30 24.21 -3.51
C ALA A 65 0.78 24.37 -3.56
N LEU A 66 0.22 24.97 -4.61
CA LEU A 66 -1.23 25.09 -4.82
C LEU A 66 -1.90 23.73 -4.98
N ILE A 67 -1.34 22.83 -5.80
CA ILE A 67 -1.82 21.45 -5.94
C ILE A 67 -1.79 20.73 -4.59
N ASN A 68 -0.71 20.88 -3.83
CA ASN A 68 -0.58 20.30 -2.50
C ASN A 68 -1.57 20.91 -1.49
N ALA A 69 -1.92 22.19 -1.63
CA ALA A 69 -2.95 22.86 -0.84
C ALA A 69 -4.33 22.24 -1.11
N ILE A 70 -4.68 22.04 -2.38
CA ILE A 70 -5.93 21.38 -2.80
C ILE A 70 -5.98 19.95 -2.23
N VAL A 71 -4.89 19.19 -2.35
CA VAL A 71 -4.80 17.84 -1.75
C VAL A 71 -4.91 17.93 -0.22
N GLY A 72 -4.32 18.93 0.41
CA GLY A 72 -4.40 19.18 1.85
C GLY A 72 -5.82 19.49 2.33
N PHE A 73 -6.57 20.27 1.53
CA PHE A 73 -7.97 20.62 1.78
C PHE A 73 -8.83 19.36 1.86
N PHE A 74 -8.81 18.51 0.82
CA PHE A 74 -9.68 17.33 0.75
C PHE A 74 -9.15 16.11 1.50
N HIS A 75 -7.83 15.95 1.58
CA HIS A 75 -7.19 14.74 2.11
C HIS A 75 -5.81 15.00 2.72
N TYR A 76 -5.76 15.80 3.78
CA TYR A 76 -4.52 16.14 4.49
C TYR A 76 -3.59 14.94 4.84
N PRO A 77 -4.09 13.77 5.29
CA PRO A 77 -3.22 12.61 5.54
C PRO A 77 -2.47 12.12 4.29
N HIS A 78 -3.08 12.27 3.11
CA HIS A 78 -2.45 11.90 1.85
C HIS A 78 -1.36 12.91 1.50
N PHE A 79 -1.56 14.20 1.73
CA PHE A 79 -0.47 15.17 1.64
C PHE A 79 0.71 14.77 2.53
N LEU A 80 0.46 14.50 3.83
CA LEU A 80 1.52 14.17 4.80
C LEU A 80 2.35 12.94 4.47
N TRP A 81 1.74 11.88 3.94
CA TRP A 81 2.41 10.58 3.76
C TRP A 81 2.64 10.19 2.30
N SER A 82 2.14 10.99 1.37
CA SER A 82 2.34 10.77 -0.07
C SER A 82 3.14 11.93 -0.65
N ARG A 83 2.52 13.11 -0.76
CA ARG A 83 3.09 14.26 -1.49
C ARG A 83 4.31 14.85 -0.79
N ARG A 84 4.23 15.03 0.53
CA ARG A 84 5.29 15.61 1.35
C ARG A 84 6.63 14.89 1.20
N LEU A 85 6.60 13.58 1.00
CA LEU A 85 7.80 12.74 0.91
C LEU A 85 8.58 12.89 -0.41
N ILE A 86 8.00 13.60 -1.40
CA ILE A 86 8.61 13.83 -2.72
C ILE A 86 9.31 15.21 -2.77
N LEU A 87 9.03 16.09 -1.80
CA LEU A 87 9.63 17.41 -1.74
C LEU A 87 11.14 17.34 -1.48
N ASP A 88 11.83 18.44 -1.74
CA ASP A 88 13.24 18.56 -1.42
C ASP A 88 13.39 18.94 0.06
N LEU A 89 13.68 17.93 0.88
CA LEU A 89 13.64 18.02 2.32
C LEU A 89 15.06 18.17 2.87
N SER A 90 15.24 19.08 3.82
CA SER A 90 16.49 19.18 4.56
C SER A 90 16.74 17.92 5.41
N PRO A 91 18.01 17.59 5.76
CA PRO A 91 18.33 16.40 6.54
C PRO A 91 17.58 16.31 7.88
N ASN A 92 17.37 17.44 8.56
CA ASN A 92 16.62 17.51 9.82
C ASN A 92 15.11 17.22 9.60
N ALA A 93 14.53 17.73 8.51
CA ALA A 93 13.15 17.43 8.14
C ALA A 93 12.96 15.94 7.84
N ILE A 94 13.93 15.32 7.14
CA ILE A 94 13.94 13.88 6.88
C ILE A 94 13.97 13.10 8.20
N GLN A 95 14.88 13.40 9.11
CA GLN A 95 14.99 12.70 10.40
C GLN A 95 13.69 12.78 11.20
N THR A 96 13.05 13.96 11.22
CA THR A 96 11.76 14.16 11.88
C THR A 96 10.65 13.31 11.25
N ILE A 97 10.63 13.19 9.92
CA ILE A 97 9.67 12.35 9.18
C ILE A 97 9.91 10.88 9.48
N LEU A 98 11.16 10.41 9.44
CA LEU A 98 11.52 9.02 9.72
C LEU A 98 11.13 8.64 11.15
N LYS A 99 11.44 9.49 12.15
CA LYS A 99 11.02 9.28 13.55
C LYS A 99 9.50 9.18 13.71
N LYS A 100 8.74 9.96 12.95
CA LYS A 100 7.27 9.91 12.95
C LYS A 100 6.71 8.69 12.19
N SER A 101 7.45 8.17 11.23
CA SER A 101 7.01 7.06 10.39
C SER A 101 6.79 5.76 11.16
N THR A 102 7.52 5.57 12.26
CA THR A 102 7.39 4.43 13.18
C THR A 102 5.96 4.23 13.69
N LYS A 103 5.18 5.32 13.86
CA LYS A 103 3.77 5.25 14.27
C LYS A 103 2.86 4.58 13.24
N ILE A 104 3.27 4.55 11.97
CA ILE A 104 2.49 4.01 10.85
C ILE A 104 3.05 2.68 10.40
N THR A 105 4.37 2.60 10.22
CA THR A 105 5.04 1.39 9.77
C THR A 105 5.18 0.36 10.89
N LYS A 106 5.02 0.79 12.15
CA LYS A 106 5.25 0.05 13.40
C LYS A 106 6.70 -0.37 13.64
N VAL A 107 7.58 -0.26 12.64
CA VAL A 107 9.01 -0.63 12.66
C VAL A 107 9.89 0.56 13.01
N SER A 108 11.08 0.30 13.57
CA SER A 108 12.08 1.30 13.91
C SER A 108 12.61 2.05 12.69
N ALA A 109 12.79 1.36 11.55
CA ALA A 109 13.28 1.93 10.30
C ALA A 109 12.47 1.45 9.08
N PRO A 110 12.31 2.28 8.03
CA PRO A 110 11.52 1.94 6.83
C PRO A 110 11.97 0.66 6.09
N ASP A 111 13.25 0.31 6.18
CA ASP A 111 13.85 -0.88 5.58
C ASP A 111 13.76 -2.14 6.46
N SER A 112 13.18 -2.06 7.66
CA SER A 112 13.13 -3.13 8.66
C SER A 112 11.77 -3.84 8.69
N LEU A 113 11.70 -5.14 8.93
CA LEU A 113 10.47 -5.94 8.73
C LEU A 113 10.04 -6.68 10.00
N PHE A 114 8.74 -6.72 10.31
CA PHE A 114 8.23 -7.58 11.39
C PHE A 114 7.94 -8.99 10.92
N CYS A 115 8.39 -9.96 11.71
CA CYS A 115 7.90 -11.33 11.57
C CYS A 115 6.46 -11.44 12.08
N PRO A 116 5.52 -11.94 11.27
CA PRO A 116 4.11 -12.04 11.67
C PRO A 116 3.87 -13.10 12.76
N PHE A 117 4.74 -14.10 12.90
CA PHE A 117 4.57 -15.16 13.89
C PHE A 117 5.17 -14.81 15.26
N CYS A 118 6.40 -14.30 15.29
CA CYS A 118 7.10 -14.05 16.56
C CYS A 118 7.17 -12.57 16.95
N ASN A 119 6.64 -11.68 16.10
CA ASN A 119 6.60 -10.23 16.28
C ASN A 119 7.96 -9.58 16.57
N ILE A 120 9.05 -10.19 16.07
CA ILE A 120 10.40 -9.62 16.14
C ILE A 120 10.66 -8.78 14.90
N GLU A 121 11.24 -7.61 15.12
CA GLU A 121 11.74 -6.73 14.07
C GLU A 121 13.07 -7.27 13.51
N ILE A 122 13.15 -7.32 12.19
CA ILE A 122 14.31 -7.75 11.43
C ILE A 122 14.90 -6.50 10.78
N PRO A 123 16.01 -5.96 11.30
CA PRO A 123 16.59 -4.73 10.80
C PRO A 123 17.16 -4.93 9.38
N GLN A 124 17.12 -3.88 8.56
CA GLN A 124 17.70 -3.88 7.20
C GLN A 124 17.26 -5.09 6.37
N ALA A 125 15.99 -5.50 6.52
CA ALA A 125 15.45 -6.65 5.82
C ALA A 125 15.21 -6.36 4.33
N LEU A 126 15.05 -5.09 3.96
CA LEU A 126 14.58 -4.65 2.65
C LEU A 126 15.60 -3.80 1.91
N ARG A 127 15.60 -3.91 0.58
CA ARG A 127 16.38 -3.05 -0.32
C ARG A 127 15.63 -2.81 -1.63
N PHE A 128 16.06 -1.80 -2.37
CA PHE A 128 15.57 -1.54 -3.72
C PHE A 128 16.16 -2.51 -4.76
N ILE A 129 15.35 -2.91 -5.75
CA ILE A 129 15.83 -3.55 -7.00
C ILE A 129 15.89 -2.49 -8.10
N SER A 130 14.72 -1.98 -8.48
CA SER A 130 14.52 -0.81 -9.31
C SER A 130 13.91 0.25 -8.41
N GLY A 131 14.07 1.54 -8.69
CA GLY A 131 13.66 2.64 -7.80
C GLY A 131 12.19 2.66 -7.34
N GLU A 132 11.35 1.73 -7.81
CA GLU A 132 9.95 1.57 -7.42
C GLU A 132 9.63 0.21 -6.79
N ASN A 133 10.55 -0.77 -6.84
CA ASN A 133 10.34 -2.13 -6.34
C ASN A 133 11.27 -2.45 -5.18
N ILE A 134 10.75 -3.22 -4.22
CA ILE A 134 11.47 -3.65 -3.02
C ILE A 134 11.69 -5.18 -3.08
N THR A 135 12.82 -5.63 -2.57
CA THR A 135 13.16 -7.03 -2.30
C THR A 135 13.77 -7.17 -0.92
N THR A 136 13.96 -8.42 -0.48
CA THR A 136 14.80 -8.72 0.68
C THR A 136 16.28 -8.45 0.42
N THR A 137 17.01 -8.06 1.46
CA THR A 137 18.47 -7.84 1.40
C THR A 137 19.24 -9.12 1.12
N LYS A 138 18.83 -10.23 1.75
CA LYS A 138 19.43 -11.56 1.58
C LYS A 138 18.41 -12.55 1.01
N ARG A 139 18.91 -13.63 0.41
CA ARG A 139 18.12 -14.80 0.00
C ARG A 139 18.88 -16.07 0.38
N PRO A 140 18.34 -16.95 1.24
CA PRO A 140 17.06 -16.81 1.92
C PRO A 140 17.04 -15.65 2.93
N MET A 141 15.88 -15.02 3.12
CA MET A 141 15.65 -14.06 4.20
C MET A 141 14.83 -14.74 5.29
N LEU A 142 15.46 -15.09 6.41
CA LEU A 142 14.85 -15.85 7.49
C LEU A 142 14.64 -15.00 8.74
N CYS A 143 13.56 -15.27 9.48
CA CYS A 143 13.40 -14.79 10.83
C CYS A 143 14.38 -15.51 11.77
N LEU A 144 15.18 -14.75 12.52
CA LEU A 144 16.17 -15.31 13.45
C LEU A 144 15.56 -16.15 14.59
N ARG A 145 14.28 -15.95 14.93
CA ARG A 145 13.62 -16.65 16.04
C ARG A 145 12.78 -17.85 15.61
N CYS A 146 11.99 -17.72 14.54
CA CYS A 146 11.06 -18.78 14.12
C CYS A 146 11.44 -19.45 12.79
N GLY A 147 12.50 -18.98 12.12
CA GLY A 147 12.93 -19.54 10.83
C GLY A 147 12.01 -19.20 9.65
N LEU A 148 10.94 -18.41 9.83
CA LEU A 148 10.05 -18.04 8.72
C LEU A 148 10.84 -17.38 7.59
N ARG A 149 10.60 -17.85 6.36
CA ARG A 149 11.16 -17.29 5.13
C ARG A 149 10.30 -16.16 4.55
N PHE A 150 10.91 -15.02 4.22
CA PHE A 150 10.24 -13.84 3.65
C PHE A 150 10.39 -13.69 2.14
N ASP A 151 11.38 -14.33 1.53
CA ASP A 151 11.59 -14.35 0.07
C ASP A 151 10.80 -15.46 -0.64
N CYS A 152 9.63 -15.83 -0.09
CA CYS A 152 8.78 -16.90 -0.61
C CYS A 152 7.77 -16.42 -1.66
N CYS A 153 7.26 -17.34 -2.48
CA CYS A 153 6.34 -17.01 -3.58
C CYS A 153 5.05 -16.36 -3.11
N ARG A 154 4.55 -16.73 -1.92
CA ARG A 154 3.37 -16.13 -1.29
C ARG A 154 3.43 -14.60 -1.22
N TYR A 155 4.60 -14.04 -0.95
CA TYR A 155 4.80 -12.59 -0.85
C TYR A 155 5.35 -11.97 -2.14
N CYS A 156 5.49 -12.74 -3.21
CA CYS A 156 6.06 -12.27 -4.46
C CYS A 156 4.98 -11.67 -5.38
N GLN A 157 5.24 -10.51 -5.97
CA GLN A 157 4.34 -9.87 -6.96
C GLN A 157 4.15 -10.75 -8.20
N ASN A 158 5.17 -11.52 -8.57
CA ASN A 158 5.18 -12.39 -9.74
C ASN A 158 4.44 -13.72 -9.53
N TYR A 159 3.98 -14.00 -8.32
CA TYR A 159 3.20 -15.20 -8.01
C TYR A 159 1.72 -14.99 -8.34
N GLU A 160 1.10 -15.96 -8.97
CA GLU A 160 -0.32 -15.99 -9.26
C GLU A 160 -0.94 -17.17 -8.52
N MET A 161 -1.90 -16.90 -7.64
CA MET A 161 -2.59 -17.96 -6.90
C MET A 161 -3.45 -18.78 -7.88
N SER A 162 -3.42 -20.11 -7.72
CA SER A 162 -4.28 -21.02 -8.48
C SER A 162 -5.58 -21.16 -7.71
N GLY A 163 -6.65 -20.47 -8.13
CA GLY A 163 -7.94 -20.58 -7.45
C GLY A 163 -9.01 -19.70 -8.06
N ASN A 164 -10.11 -20.34 -8.46
CA ASN A 164 -11.40 -19.68 -8.64
C ASN A 164 -11.91 -19.27 -7.24
N GLN A 165 -12.70 -18.21 -7.14
CA GLN A 165 -13.12 -17.51 -5.90
C GLN A 165 -14.06 -18.34 -4.99
N SER A 166 -13.72 -19.58 -4.68
CA SER A 166 -14.41 -20.45 -3.73
C SER A 166 -13.98 -20.08 -2.31
N TRP A 167 -14.97 -20.02 -1.41
CA TRP A 167 -14.88 -19.51 -0.04
C TRP A 167 -13.94 -20.27 0.92
N MET A 168 -13.16 -21.23 0.43
CA MET A 168 -12.08 -21.89 1.16
C MET A 168 -10.75 -21.67 0.42
N PHE A 169 -9.93 -20.79 0.97
CA PHE A 169 -8.65 -20.36 0.42
C PHE A 169 -7.57 -21.42 0.55
N GLU A 170 -7.51 -22.38 -0.37
CA GLU A 170 -6.28 -23.16 -0.59
C GLU A 170 -5.27 -22.31 -1.38
N ASN A 171 -4.71 -21.28 -0.73
CA ASN A 171 -3.76 -20.34 -1.35
C ASN A 171 -2.34 -20.93 -1.47
N SER A 172 -2.15 -22.21 -1.16
CA SER A 172 -0.84 -22.88 -1.12
C SER A 172 -0.24 -23.07 -2.52
N ARG A 173 -1.07 -23.16 -3.55
CA ARG A 173 -0.66 -23.48 -4.93
C ARG A 173 -0.88 -22.32 -5.88
N GLY A 174 -0.02 -22.23 -6.88
CA GLY A 174 -0.06 -21.17 -7.87
C GLY A 174 0.93 -21.35 -8.99
N LYS A 175 1.21 -20.28 -9.72
CA LYS A 175 2.22 -20.27 -10.78
C LYS A 175 3.06 -18.99 -10.76
N CYS A 176 4.29 -19.08 -11.26
CA CYS A 176 5.13 -17.91 -11.49
C CYS A 176 4.82 -17.28 -12.85
N LYS A 177 4.56 -15.98 -12.91
CA LYS A 177 4.32 -15.25 -14.17
C LYS A 177 5.59 -15.05 -15.01
N VAL A 178 6.74 -15.06 -14.36
CA VAL A 178 8.03 -14.75 -14.98
C VAL A 178 8.72 -16.00 -15.50
N ILE A 179 8.88 -16.99 -14.63
CA ILE A 179 9.59 -18.22 -14.99
C ILE A 179 8.59 -19.06 -15.78
N LYS A 180 8.88 -19.29 -17.06
CA LYS A 180 8.05 -20.10 -17.95
C LYS A 180 8.81 -21.33 -18.40
N GLU A 181 8.12 -22.46 -18.48
CA GLU A 181 8.67 -23.71 -18.98
C GLU A 181 7.57 -24.56 -19.62
N VAL A 182 8.00 -25.57 -20.39
CA VAL A 182 7.10 -26.57 -20.96
C VAL A 182 6.66 -27.49 -19.84
N GLN A 183 5.37 -27.51 -19.55
CA GLN A 183 4.77 -28.34 -18.52
C GLN A 183 3.72 -29.27 -19.13
N ASN A 184 3.64 -30.50 -18.62
CA ASN A 184 2.58 -31.43 -18.98
C ASN A 184 1.23 -30.86 -18.51
N ILE A 185 0.23 -30.89 -19.39
CA ILE A 185 -1.10 -30.31 -19.16
C ILE A 185 -1.78 -30.89 -17.90
N ASP A 186 -1.64 -32.19 -17.65
CA ASP A 186 -2.24 -32.86 -16.49
C ASP A 186 -1.73 -32.33 -15.15
N SER A 187 -0.54 -31.71 -15.14
CA SER A 187 0.08 -31.24 -13.90
C SER A 187 -0.44 -29.88 -13.41
N PHE A 188 -1.07 -29.08 -14.27
CA PHE A 188 -1.50 -27.71 -13.92
C PHE A 188 -2.90 -27.33 -14.41
N CYS A 189 -3.52 -28.09 -15.31
CA CYS A 189 -4.89 -27.84 -15.75
C CYS A 189 -5.92 -28.58 -14.90
N ASP A 190 -7.12 -28.00 -14.80
CA ASP A 190 -8.31 -28.74 -14.35
C ASP A 190 -8.55 -29.95 -15.28
N PRO A 191 -8.96 -31.13 -14.77
CA PRO A 191 -9.14 -32.33 -15.59
C PRO A 191 -10.03 -32.14 -16.81
N SER A 192 -11.06 -31.29 -16.74
CA SER A 192 -11.94 -31.00 -17.87
C SER A 192 -11.23 -30.19 -18.96
N MET A 193 -10.38 -29.24 -18.57
CA MET A 193 -9.56 -28.46 -19.48
C MET A 193 -8.42 -29.31 -20.05
N ALA A 194 -7.80 -30.14 -19.22
CA ALA A 194 -6.73 -31.05 -19.64
C ALA A 194 -7.23 -32.00 -20.74
N LYS A 195 -8.39 -32.63 -20.52
CA LYS A 195 -9.03 -33.47 -21.54
C LYS A 195 -9.26 -32.72 -22.85
N ARG A 196 -9.82 -31.51 -22.80
CA ARG A 196 -10.05 -30.69 -24.01
C ARG A 196 -8.75 -30.36 -24.75
N LEU A 197 -7.66 -30.10 -24.03
CA LEU A 197 -6.36 -29.81 -24.63
C LEU A 197 -5.76 -31.05 -25.30
N HIS A 198 -5.86 -32.23 -24.67
CA HIS A 198 -5.49 -33.49 -25.30
C HIS A 198 -6.34 -33.81 -26.52
N ASP A 199 -7.66 -33.58 -26.47
CA ASP A 199 -8.56 -33.75 -27.62
C ASP A 199 -8.16 -32.83 -28.81
N MET A 200 -7.48 -31.71 -28.54
CA MET A 200 -6.91 -30.80 -29.54
C MET A 200 -5.46 -31.15 -29.94
N GLY A 201 -4.91 -32.25 -29.44
CA GLY A 201 -3.55 -32.72 -29.75
C GLY A 201 -2.44 -32.04 -28.95
N TRP A 202 -2.75 -31.41 -27.82
CA TRP A 202 -1.75 -30.81 -26.94
C TRP A 202 -1.48 -31.72 -25.74
N ASP A 203 -0.22 -32.08 -25.52
CA ASP A 203 0.23 -32.83 -24.33
C ASP A 203 1.01 -31.96 -23.33
N SER A 204 1.50 -30.81 -23.79
CA SER A 204 2.23 -29.85 -22.98
C SER A 204 1.99 -28.41 -23.43
N LEU A 205 2.18 -27.46 -22.53
CA LEU A 205 2.10 -26.03 -22.83
C LEU A 205 3.29 -25.28 -22.23
N TYR A 206 3.76 -24.27 -22.97
CA TYR A 206 4.72 -23.30 -22.45
C TYR A 206 4.00 -22.27 -21.58
N THR A 207 4.04 -22.46 -20.26
CA THR A 207 3.27 -21.67 -19.28
C THR A 207 4.13 -21.31 -18.06
N GLY A 208 3.59 -20.47 -17.19
CA GLY A 208 4.24 -20.09 -15.94
C GLY A 208 4.48 -21.31 -15.05
N LEU A 209 5.69 -21.41 -14.48
CA LEU A 209 6.13 -22.51 -13.62
C LEU A 209 5.11 -22.75 -12.50
N SER A 210 4.57 -23.97 -12.42
CA SER A 210 3.70 -24.37 -11.32
C SER A 210 4.46 -24.38 -10.00
N ILE A 211 3.84 -23.82 -8.97
CA ILE A 211 4.38 -23.70 -7.62
C ILE A 211 3.46 -24.49 -6.69
N PRO A 212 3.87 -25.72 -6.29
CA PRO A 212 3.06 -26.59 -5.45
C PRO A 212 3.01 -26.13 -3.99
N ASP A 213 4.01 -25.37 -3.56
CA ASP A 213 4.09 -24.76 -2.22
C ASP A 213 4.57 -23.30 -2.34
N ASN A 214 3.75 -22.38 -1.87
CA ASN A 214 4.03 -20.95 -1.92
C ASN A 214 5.05 -20.47 -0.86
N PHE A 215 5.42 -21.30 0.12
CA PHE A 215 6.43 -20.99 1.13
C PHE A 215 7.85 -21.17 0.62
N THR A 216 8.03 -21.89 -0.49
CA THR A 216 9.33 -22.18 -1.07
C THR A 216 9.45 -21.57 -2.47
N PRO A 217 10.41 -20.65 -2.70
CA PRO A 217 10.68 -20.16 -4.04
C PRO A 217 11.39 -21.24 -4.87
N PRO A 218 11.18 -21.27 -6.20
CA PRO A 218 11.96 -22.13 -7.10
C PRO A 218 13.46 -21.82 -6.99
N ASP A 219 14.31 -22.85 -7.09
CA ASP A 219 15.77 -22.72 -6.91
C ASP A 219 16.42 -21.67 -7.83
N ARG A 220 15.92 -21.56 -9.06
CA ARG A 220 16.39 -20.58 -10.06
C ARG A 220 15.73 -19.20 -9.95
N CYS A 221 14.89 -18.95 -8.97
CA CYS A 221 14.14 -17.70 -8.85
C CYS A 221 15.04 -16.53 -8.38
N ARG A 222 15.42 -15.67 -9.33
CA ARG A 222 16.13 -14.42 -9.05
C ARG A 222 15.22 -13.19 -9.03
N GLN A 223 13.95 -13.34 -9.39
CA GLN A 223 13.03 -12.23 -9.62
C GLN A 223 11.99 -12.02 -8.50
N PHE A 224 12.33 -12.35 -7.25
CA PHE A 224 11.43 -12.02 -6.14
C PHE A 224 11.32 -10.50 -5.98
N ILE A 225 10.07 -10.02 -6.03
CA ILE A 225 9.68 -8.64 -5.78
C ILE A 225 8.59 -8.71 -4.72
N LEU A 226 8.80 -8.00 -3.63
CA LEU A 226 7.92 -8.05 -2.47
C LEU A 226 6.61 -7.31 -2.75
N ASP A 227 5.50 -8.01 -2.64
CA ASP A 227 4.16 -7.49 -2.88
C ASP A 227 3.52 -7.01 -1.57
N GLY A 228 3.40 -5.69 -1.45
CA GLY A 228 2.85 -5.05 -0.26
C GLY A 228 1.37 -5.35 0.01
N GLU A 229 0.59 -5.79 -0.97
CA GLU A 229 -0.82 -6.18 -0.77
C GLU A 229 -0.90 -7.61 -0.25
N LYS A 230 -0.11 -8.53 -0.81
CA LYS A 230 -0.07 -9.92 -0.32
C LYS A 230 0.46 -10.02 1.10
N THR A 231 1.41 -9.17 1.48
CA THR A 231 1.92 -9.13 2.85
C THR A 231 0.84 -8.73 3.87
N LYS A 232 -0.19 -7.96 3.47
CA LYS A 232 -1.27 -7.57 4.39
C LYS A 232 -2.13 -8.74 4.83
N ILE A 233 -2.28 -9.76 3.98
CA ILE A 233 -3.05 -10.99 4.30
C ILE A 233 -2.49 -11.63 5.57
N ASP A 234 -1.17 -11.62 5.71
CA ASP A 234 -0.46 -12.20 6.85
C ASP A 234 -0.08 -11.17 7.91
N HIS A 235 -0.80 -10.04 7.97
CA HIS A 235 -0.60 -8.97 8.96
C HIS A 235 0.81 -8.37 8.97
N ILE A 236 1.61 -8.61 7.94
CA ILE A 236 2.89 -7.94 7.75
C ILE A 236 2.57 -6.51 7.29
N PRO A 237 3.05 -5.46 8.00
CA PRO A 237 2.73 -4.08 7.70
C PRO A 237 2.94 -3.75 6.21
N GLY A 238 1.84 -3.41 5.53
CA GLY A 238 1.80 -3.27 4.08
C GLY A 238 2.89 -2.35 3.53
N MET A 239 3.57 -2.82 2.49
CA MET A 239 4.79 -2.19 1.96
C MET A 239 4.56 -1.22 0.82
N GLY A 240 3.35 -0.67 0.74
CA GLY A 240 2.91 0.15 -0.40
C GLY A 240 3.77 1.38 -0.66
N LYS A 241 3.32 2.23 -1.59
CA LYS A 241 4.07 3.39 -2.11
C LYS A 241 4.67 4.32 -1.04
N ILE A 242 4.04 4.42 0.13
CA ILE A 242 4.53 5.23 1.26
C ILE A 242 5.88 4.71 1.76
N ARG A 243 6.01 3.39 1.93
CA ARG A 243 7.23 2.75 2.45
C ARG A 243 8.41 2.92 1.51
N ILE A 244 8.17 2.73 0.21
CA ILE A 244 9.15 3.01 -0.85
C ILE A 244 9.70 4.44 -0.72
N ARG A 245 8.81 5.43 -0.53
CA ARG A 245 9.22 6.83 -0.38
C ARG A 245 10.00 7.07 0.92
N LEU A 246 9.60 6.46 2.02
CA LEU A 246 10.33 6.54 3.29
C LEU A 246 11.73 5.93 3.18
N MET A 247 11.88 4.78 2.54
CA MET A 247 13.18 4.17 2.28
C MET A 247 14.06 5.04 1.35
N LYS A 248 13.46 5.73 0.36
CA LYS A 248 14.20 6.71 -0.46
C LYS A 248 14.73 7.88 0.37
N LEU A 249 13.93 8.37 1.31
CA LEU A 249 14.36 9.43 2.23
C LEU A 249 15.45 8.95 3.18
N GLN A 250 15.35 7.72 3.71
CA GLN A 250 16.40 7.11 4.53
C GLN A 250 17.73 7.05 3.77
N LYS A 251 17.72 6.56 2.52
CA LYS A 251 18.91 6.51 1.67
C LYS A 251 19.53 7.89 1.34
N LYS A 252 18.79 8.99 1.45
CA LYS A 252 19.36 10.34 1.28
C LYS A 252 20.16 10.82 2.50
N GLN A 253 20.03 10.15 3.65
CA GLN A 253 20.80 10.47 4.86
C GLN A 253 22.10 9.69 4.97
N ASP A 254 22.18 8.53 4.31
CA ASP A 254 23.36 7.67 4.23
C ASP A 254 24.35 8.20 3.16
#